data_AF-A0A9N8HUS9-F1
#
_entry.id   AF-A0A9N8HUS9-F1
#
_cell.length_a   1.000
_cell.length_b   1.000
_cell.length_c   1.000
_cell.angle_alpha   90.00
_cell.angle_beta   90.00
_cell.angle_gamma   90.00
#
_symmetry.space_group_name_H-M   'P 1'
#
loop_
_entity.id
_entity.type
_entity.pdbx_description
1 polymer ?
#
loop_
_entity_poly.entity_id
_entity_poly.type
_entity_poly.pdbx_seq_one_letter_code
_entity_poly.pdbx_strand_id
1 'polypeptide(L)'
;MTMTPVTRLSGGLAISWPTSLVLGFAIALLLPTKGFAFVSTGNSGYSQATKSAPSSHHELHVAANLPDSVIDTIHRGGIAQVDNFLSPAEIRTLRSDAHSLFDDGHFITDALANYGQSKGQKDKAQFDVSKDRSVCPSYIPSKASLGPFVNDQLGNNSQARRDLTATMTTLRKELAVGLDRPGMAALPDGMYNHELSYTRFGPGAFLKRHVDEHHEELKGVRGWSAPTRRSLSWLVYLNEPDWNAKRDGGCLRTYPRVSKQVGKVGACHGDLQIGWLAPTRQDPVERPVFLDGRRQGEAGNCAMYTIGMDNKPTYLTENFSADPYLFLSTGDWVVQHVLIQNPAVGDRFHYLEPPKSKLTDFMDTNLKANTASTVGEGILDVAPTGGTLVMFDSVALPHEVLATLDRERWAISGWFHEAQQELPPAKQQQQRNQQQTQNTAV
;
A
#
# COMPACT_ATOMS: atom_id res chain seq x y z
N MET A 1 21.37 48.31 50.33
CA MET A 1 22.41 47.80 51.26
C MET A 1 22.13 46.31 51.45
N THR A 2 22.77 45.46 50.63
CA THR A 2 23.96 44.61 50.96
C THR A 2 23.56 43.36 51.76
N MET A 3 23.47 42.18 51.11
CA MET A 3 24.53 41.14 50.91
C MET A 3 24.82 40.35 52.20
N THR A 4 24.94 39.01 52.31
CA THR A 4 25.01 37.77 51.47
C THR A 4 25.07 36.57 52.49
N PRO A 5 25.45 35.31 52.18
CA PRO A 5 24.88 34.28 51.29
C PRO A 5 24.74 32.87 51.98
N VAL A 6 24.05 31.88 51.38
CA VAL A 6 24.31 30.42 51.58
C VAL A 6 24.04 29.60 50.29
N THR A 7 24.80 28.52 50.16
CA THR A 7 25.28 27.63 49.09
C THR A 7 24.33 26.79 48.21
N ARG A 8 24.84 26.48 47.00
CA ARG A 8 24.41 25.44 46.03
C ARG A 8 24.67 24.02 46.55
N LEU A 9 23.81 23.07 46.16
CA LEU A 9 24.13 21.64 46.07
C LEU A 9 23.71 21.09 44.70
N SER A 10 24.64 20.42 44.04
CA SER A 10 24.53 19.68 42.77
C SER A 10 24.29 18.20 43.06
N GLY A 11 23.33 17.57 42.38
CA GLY A 11 23.12 16.12 42.41
C GLY A 11 22.82 15.58 41.02
N GLY A 12 23.80 14.92 40.40
CA GLY A 12 23.63 14.07 39.24
C GLY A 12 23.48 12.61 39.67
N LEU A 13 22.56 11.88 39.04
CA LEU A 13 22.37 10.44 39.25
C LEU A 13 22.68 9.71 37.95
N ALA A 14 23.78 8.96 37.93
CA ALA A 14 24.11 7.98 36.90
C ALA A 14 23.59 6.61 37.33
N ILE A 15 22.92 5.88 36.42
CA ILE A 15 22.50 4.49 36.63
C ILE A 15 23.14 3.62 35.55
N SER A 16 24.05 2.75 35.99
CA SER A 16 24.75 1.73 35.21
C SER A 16 23.93 0.44 35.09
N TRP A 17 24.01 -0.22 33.94
CA TRP A 17 23.44 -1.54 33.70
C TRP A 17 24.45 -2.66 34.06
N PRO A 18 24.03 -3.76 34.72
CA PRO A 18 24.92 -4.87 35.01
C PRO A 18 25.00 -5.85 33.84
N THR A 19 26.23 -6.21 33.47
CA THR A 19 26.59 -7.39 32.68
C THR A 19 26.81 -8.58 33.61
N SER A 20 26.25 -9.77 33.28
CA SER A 20 26.94 -11.07 33.42
C SER A 20 26.10 -12.31 33.06
N LEU A 21 26.78 -13.21 32.33
CA LEU A 21 26.68 -14.68 32.22
C LEU A 21 25.40 -15.34 31.68
N VAL A 22 25.58 -16.21 30.66
CA VAL A 22 25.44 -17.69 30.80
C VAL A 22 26.08 -18.41 29.59
N LEU A 23 27.08 -19.23 29.90
CA LEU A 23 27.39 -20.60 29.46
C LEU A 23 27.40 -20.99 27.96
N GLY A 24 28.57 -21.48 27.53
CA GLY A 24 28.78 -22.08 26.23
C GLY A 24 28.26 -23.52 26.09
N PHE A 25 27.88 -23.85 24.86
CA PHE A 25 27.88 -25.20 24.33
C PHE A 25 28.46 -25.13 22.92
N ALA A 26 29.59 -25.80 22.72
CA ALA A 26 30.18 -26.03 21.42
C ALA A 26 29.58 -27.31 20.84
N ILE A 27 28.92 -27.21 19.68
CA ILE A 27 28.68 -28.36 18.80
C ILE A 27 29.19 -27.95 17.42
N ALA A 28 30.29 -28.57 17.01
CA ALA A 28 30.81 -28.49 15.67
C ALA A 28 29.96 -29.35 14.73
N LEU A 29 29.36 -28.74 13.71
CA LEU A 29 28.90 -29.46 12.52
C LEU A 29 29.63 -28.87 11.31
N LEU A 30 30.53 -29.68 10.75
CA LEU A 30 31.18 -29.42 9.48
C LEU A 30 30.15 -29.44 8.36
N LEU A 31 30.06 -28.35 7.60
CA LEU A 31 29.46 -28.35 6.26
C LEU A 31 30.56 -28.14 5.21
N PRO A 32 30.59 -28.94 4.14
CA PRO A 32 31.63 -28.85 3.12
C PRO A 32 31.45 -27.61 2.25
N THR A 33 32.51 -26.82 2.13
CA THR A 33 32.67 -25.78 1.13
C THR A 33 32.73 -26.40 -0.27
N LYS A 34 31.74 -26.11 -1.12
CA LYS A 34 31.90 -26.18 -2.57
C LYS A 34 31.61 -24.82 -3.16
N GLY A 35 32.68 -24.11 -3.47
CA GLY A 35 32.63 -22.94 -4.33
C GLY A 35 32.20 -23.34 -5.73
N PHE A 36 31.30 -22.56 -6.31
CA PHE A 36 31.12 -22.50 -7.75
C PHE A 36 31.74 -21.19 -8.23
N ALA A 37 32.88 -21.33 -8.91
CA ALA A 37 33.53 -20.26 -9.63
C ALA A 37 32.73 -19.94 -10.91
N PHE A 38 32.55 -18.64 -11.14
CA PHE A 38 32.14 -18.07 -12.42
C PHE A 38 33.12 -18.52 -13.51
N VAL A 39 32.61 -19.16 -14.57
CA VAL A 39 33.32 -19.29 -15.84
C VAL A 39 32.62 -18.39 -16.85
N SER A 40 33.30 -17.30 -17.19
CA SER A 40 33.03 -16.46 -18.35
C SER A 40 33.67 -17.10 -19.57
N THR A 41 32.87 -17.51 -20.55
CA THR A 41 33.33 -17.58 -21.95
C THR A 41 32.20 -17.11 -22.86
N GLY A 42 32.41 -15.96 -23.47
CA GLY A 42 31.65 -15.57 -24.65
C GLY A 42 32.05 -16.45 -25.83
N ASN A 43 31.10 -16.73 -26.72
CA ASN A 43 31.33 -16.54 -28.14
C ASN A 43 30.02 -16.41 -28.90
N SER A 44 30.12 -15.64 -29.97
CA SER A 44 29.15 -15.35 -31.01
C SER A 44 28.73 -16.60 -31.79
N GLY A 45 27.47 -16.59 -32.27
CA GLY A 45 26.95 -17.63 -33.15
C GLY A 45 25.58 -17.26 -33.69
N TYR A 46 25.56 -16.52 -34.81
CA TYR A 46 24.40 -16.40 -35.69
C TYR A 46 23.96 -17.80 -36.13
N SER A 47 22.68 -18.15 -35.93
CA SER A 47 22.04 -19.23 -36.68
C SER A 47 20.58 -18.89 -36.97
N GLN A 48 20.23 -19.04 -38.23
CA GLN A 48 18.93 -18.71 -38.81
C GLN A 48 17.84 -19.63 -38.27
N ALA A 49 16.77 -19.06 -37.72
CA ALA A 49 15.56 -19.79 -37.40
C ALA A 49 14.61 -19.80 -38.62
N THR A 50 14.30 -21.01 -39.07
CA THR A 50 13.35 -21.35 -40.12
C THR A 50 11.91 -21.02 -39.69
N LYS A 51 11.12 -20.50 -40.63
CA LYS A 51 9.69 -20.19 -40.46
C LYS A 51 8.89 -21.45 -40.10
N SER A 52 8.34 -21.51 -38.90
CA SER A 52 7.24 -22.41 -38.54
C SER A 52 5.89 -21.68 -38.62
N ALA A 53 4.87 -22.42 -39.04
CA ALA A 53 3.51 -21.97 -39.34
C ALA A 53 2.76 -21.39 -38.12
N PRO A 54 1.76 -20.50 -38.32
CA PRO A 54 1.11 -19.81 -37.22
C PRO A 54 0.21 -20.74 -36.43
N SER A 55 0.53 -20.95 -35.15
CA SER A 55 -0.41 -21.46 -34.15
C SER A 55 -1.46 -20.39 -33.87
N SER A 56 -2.73 -20.78 -33.89
CA SER A 56 -3.87 -19.94 -33.52
C SER A 56 -3.84 -19.65 -32.02
N HIS A 57 -3.01 -18.71 -31.59
CA HIS A 57 -3.17 -18.05 -30.31
C HIS A 57 -4.31 -17.04 -30.48
N HIS A 58 -5.38 -17.21 -29.70
CA HIS A 58 -6.29 -16.11 -29.44
C HIS A 58 -5.48 -15.03 -28.71
N GLU A 59 -4.97 -14.05 -29.46
CA GLU A 59 -4.51 -12.79 -28.88
C GLU A 59 -5.67 -12.20 -28.08
N LEU A 60 -5.44 -11.98 -26.79
CA LEU A 60 -6.32 -11.15 -25.98
C LEU A 60 -6.41 -9.79 -26.67
N HIS A 61 -7.62 -9.43 -27.11
CA HIS A 61 -7.91 -8.11 -27.65
C HIS A 61 -7.84 -7.08 -26.53
N VAL A 62 -6.64 -6.62 -26.17
CA VAL A 62 -6.46 -5.41 -25.36
C VAL A 62 -5.21 -4.68 -25.83
N ALA A 63 -5.33 -3.92 -26.92
CA ALA A 63 -4.65 -2.64 -26.97
C ALA A 63 -5.56 -1.67 -26.21
N ALA A 64 -5.36 -1.51 -24.90
CA ALA A 64 -6.21 -0.63 -24.11
C ALA A 64 -5.83 0.82 -24.40
N ASN A 65 -6.45 1.40 -25.43
CA ASN A 65 -6.64 2.85 -25.45
C ASN A 65 -7.60 3.20 -24.31
N LEU A 66 -7.09 3.25 -23.07
CA LEU A 66 -7.86 3.70 -21.93
C LEU A 66 -8.43 5.09 -22.26
N PRO A 67 -9.74 5.31 -22.07
CA PRO A 67 -10.31 6.64 -22.25
C PRO A 67 -9.60 7.66 -21.36
N ASP A 68 -9.40 8.89 -21.84
CA ASP A 68 -8.81 9.98 -21.04
C ASP A 68 -9.55 10.18 -19.72
N SER A 69 -10.86 9.88 -19.68
CA SER A 69 -11.68 9.93 -18.46
C SER A 69 -11.20 9.00 -17.35
N VAL A 70 -10.56 7.86 -17.68
CA VAL A 70 -9.95 6.95 -16.69
C VAL A 70 -8.78 7.63 -16.01
N ILE A 71 -7.87 8.17 -16.82
CA ILE A 71 -6.67 8.87 -16.37
C ILE A 71 -7.04 10.09 -15.52
N ASP A 72 -7.97 10.90 -16.02
CA ASP A 72 -8.51 12.07 -15.34
C ASP A 72 -9.17 11.74 -13.99
N THR A 73 -9.88 10.61 -13.91
CA THR A 73 -10.53 10.19 -12.68
C THR A 73 -9.50 9.81 -11.61
N ILE A 74 -8.46 9.07 -11.99
CA ILE A 74 -7.38 8.68 -11.08
C ILE A 74 -6.56 9.92 -10.66
N HIS A 75 -6.22 10.82 -11.59
CA HIS A 75 -5.51 12.08 -11.29
C HIS A 75 -6.22 12.95 -10.24
N ARG A 76 -7.55 12.89 -10.22
CA ARG A 76 -8.39 13.61 -9.25
C ARG A 76 -8.57 12.85 -7.93
N GLY A 77 -7.96 11.68 -7.75
CA GLY A 77 -8.13 10.85 -6.55
C GLY A 77 -9.50 10.19 -6.49
N GLY A 78 -10.08 9.90 -7.65
CA GLY A 78 -11.29 9.09 -7.77
C GLY A 78 -10.98 7.62 -8.09
N ILE A 79 -12.05 6.85 -8.27
CA ILE A 79 -12.00 5.46 -8.72
C ILE A 79 -12.45 5.40 -10.18
N ALA A 80 -11.55 4.93 -11.05
CA ALA A 80 -11.89 4.65 -12.44
C ALA A 80 -12.48 3.24 -12.56
N GLN A 81 -13.51 3.09 -13.39
CA GLN A 81 -14.20 1.83 -13.65
C GLN A 81 -14.19 1.53 -15.15
N VAL A 82 -13.82 0.31 -15.50
CA VAL A 82 -13.88 -0.23 -16.86
C VAL A 82 -14.72 -1.50 -16.83
N ASP A 83 -15.94 -1.39 -17.33
CA ASP A 83 -16.88 -2.51 -17.43
C ASP A 83 -16.47 -3.45 -18.57
N ASN A 84 -16.80 -4.74 -18.42
CA ASN A 84 -16.50 -5.78 -19.42
C ASN A 84 -15.01 -5.85 -19.77
N PHE A 85 -14.12 -5.54 -18.82
CA PHE A 85 -12.68 -5.68 -18.97
C PHE A 85 -12.27 -7.15 -19.19
N LEU A 86 -12.95 -8.08 -18.53
CA LEU A 86 -12.88 -9.51 -18.86
C LEU A 86 -14.17 -9.98 -19.51
N SER A 87 -14.03 -10.87 -20.49
CA SER A 87 -15.15 -11.56 -21.10
C SER A 87 -15.80 -12.58 -20.14
N PRO A 88 -17.06 -12.97 -20.38
CA PRO A 88 -17.71 -14.02 -19.59
C PRO A 88 -16.94 -15.35 -19.53
N ALA A 89 -16.17 -15.68 -20.58
CA ALA A 89 -15.37 -16.90 -20.61
C ALA A 89 -14.15 -16.81 -19.69
N GLU A 90 -13.43 -15.68 -19.72
CA GLU A 90 -12.28 -15.44 -18.85
C GLU A 90 -12.70 -15.39 -17.37
N ILE A 91 -13.82 -14.72 -17.08
CA ILE A 91 -14.37 -14.67 -15.71
C ILE A 91 -14.63 -16.08 -15.19
N ARG A 92 -15.30 -16.94 -15.96
CA ARG A 92 -15.59 -18.33 -15.54
C ARG A 92 -14.30 -19.12 -15.31
N THR A 93 -13.33 -18.98 -16.21
CA THR A 93 -12.04 -19.69 -16.12
C THR A 93 -11.25 -19.26 -14.88
N LEU A 94 -11.06 -17.96 -14.67
CA LEU A 94 -10.32 -17.44 -13.51
C LEU A 94 -11.05 -17.71 -12.19
N ARG A 95 -12.39 -17.65 -12.18
CA ARG A 95 -13.18 -18.03 -10.99
C ARG A 95 -13.05 -19.50 -10.67
N SER A 96 -13.13 -20.39 -11.66
CA SER A 96 -12.94 -21.83 -11.49
C SER A 96 -11.54 -22.15 -10.94
N ASP A 97 -10.52 -21.43 -11.40
CA ASP A 97 -9.15 -21.54 -10.87
C ASP A 97 -9.07 -21.07 -9.41
N ALA A 98 -9.69 -19.93 -9.08
CA ALA A 98 -9.74 -19.42 -7.71
C ALA A 98 -10.46 -20.38 -6.76
N HIS A 99 -11.57 -21.00 -7.17
CA HIS A 99 -12.27 -22.02 -6.39
C HIS A 99 -11.38 -23.25 -6.15
N SER A 100 -10.73 -23.78 -7.19
CA SER A 100 -9.82 -24.92 -7.04
C SER A 100 -8.73 -24.63 -6.01
N LEU A 101 -8.10 -23.47 -6.09
CA LEU A 101 -7.07 -23.04 -5.14
C LEU A 101 -7.60 -22.90 -3.70
N PHE A 102 -8.85 -22.46 -3.56
CA PHE A 102 -9.50 -22.36 -2.26
C PHE A 102 -9.82 -23.73 -1.66
N ASP A 103 -10.40 -24.62 -2.46
CA ASP A 103 -10.74 -25.99 -2.07
C ASP A 103 -9.49 -26.81 -1.72
N ASP A 104 -8.38 -26.55 -2.42
CA ASP A 104 -7.06 -27.15 -2.15
C ASP A 104 -6.34 -26.52 -0.93
N GLY A 105 -6.93 -25.52 -0.28
CA GLY A 105 -6.39 -24.91 0.95
C GLY A 105 -5.21 -23.96 0.74
N HIS A 106 -5.05 -23.39 -0.46
CA HIS A 106 -3.98 -22.43 -0.76
C HIS A 106 -4.29 -21.00 -0.29
N PHE A 107 -5.52 -20.72 0.13
CA PHE A 107 -5.91 -19.43 0.68
C PHE A 107 -5.46 -19.28 2.14
N ILE A 108 -5.15 -18.05 2.52
CA ILE A 108 -4.81 -17.65 3.87
C ILE A 108 -5.95 -16.76 4.37
N THR A 109 -6.54 -17.09 5.51
CA THR A 109 -7.54 -16.22 6.13
C THR A 109 -6.85 -15.02 6.73
N ASP A 110 -7.31 -13.83 6.38
CA ASP A 110 -6.64 -12.60 6.74
C ASP A 110 -7.35 -11.91 7.91
N ALA A 111 -6.60 -11.68 8.98
CA ALA A 111 -7.06 -10.99 10.18
C ALA A 111 -7.32 -9.49 9.98
N LEU A 112 -7.16 -8.94 8.77
CA LEU A 112 -7.51 -7.55 8.45
C LEU A 112 -8.99 -7.21 8.72
N ALA A 113 -9.92 -8.18 8.72
CA ALA A 113 -11.30 -7.96 9.17
C ALA A 113 -11.38 -7.60 10.68
N ASN A 114 -10.42 -8.05 11.48
CA ASN A 114 -10.29 -7.79 12.93
C ASN A 114 -9.36 -6.61 13.26
N TYR A 115 -9.00 -5.77 12.28
CA TYR A 115 -8.24 -4.55 12.55
C TYR A 115 -9.03 -3.64 13.51
N GLY A 116 -8.45 -3.32 14.69
CA GLY A 116 -9.10 -2.54 15.75
C GLY A 116 -9.73 -3.34 16.91
N GLN A 117 -9.69 -4.69 16.89
CA GLN A 117 -10.06 -5.48 18.08
C GLN A 117 -8.88 -5.54 19.07
N SER A 118 -9.17 -5.41 20.37
CA SER A 118 -8.16 -5.47 21.44
C SER A 118 -7.41 -6.82 21.44
N LYS A 119 -6.15 -6.81 21.88
CA LYS A 119 -5.21 -7.95 21.79
C LYS A 119 -5.79 -9.27 22.37
N GLY A 120 -6.68 -9.19 23.36
CA GLY A 120 -7.32 -10.37 23.98
C GLY A 120 -8.60 -10.90 23.32
N GLN A 121 -9.19 -10.18 22.36
CA GLN A 121 -10.32 -10.68 21.54
C GLN A 121 -9.85 -11.40 20.28
N LYS A 122 -8.69 -11.02 19.72
CA LYS A 122 -8.07 -11.68 18.55
C LYS A 122 -7.72 -13.15 18.81
N ASP A 123 -7.32 -13.47 20.04
CA ASP A 123 -6.95 -14.84 20.43
C ASP A 123 -8.18 -15.73 20.74
N LYS A 124 -9.40 -15.16 20.77
CA LYS A 124 -10.64 -15.88 21.12
C LYS A 124 -11.60 -16.10 19.95
N ALA A 125 -11.46 -15.38 18.85
CA ALA A 125 -12.24 -15.61 17.64
C ALA A 125 -11.57 -16.72 16.81
N GLN A 126 -12.17 -17.91 16.80
CA GLN A 126 -11.82 -18.90 15.77
C GLN A 126 -12.22 -18.33 14.42
N PHE A 127 -11.24 -18.14 13.53
CA PHE A 127 -11.51 -17.74 12.15
C PHE A 127 -12.34 -18.81 11.46
N ASP A 128 -13.41 -18.39 10.81
CA ASP A 128 -14.25 -19.25 9.98
C ASP A 128 -13.84 -19.02 8.53
N VAL A 129 -13.00 -19.90 8.00
CA VAL A 129 -12.51 -19.86 6.61
C VAL A 129 -13.67 -19.74 5.61
N SER A 130 -14.86 -20.24 5.95
CA SER A 130 -16.04 -20.17 5.09
C SER A 130 -16.74 -18.80 5.12
N LYS A 131 -16.54 -18.00 6.16
CA LYS A 131 -17.23 -16.70 6.33
C LYS A 131 -16.30 -15.51 6.24
N ASP A 132 -15.04 -15.69 6.61
CA ASP A 132 -14.07 -14.61 6.68
C ASP A 132 -13.46 -14.26 5.32
N ARG A 133 -12.79 -13.11 5.28
CA ARG A 133 -11.96 -12.70 4.15
C ARG A 133 -10.72 -13.59 4.07
N SER A 134 -10.42 -14.09 2.87
CA SER A 134 -9.21 -14.84 2.59
C SER A 134 -8.55 -14.39 1.30
N VAL A 135 -7.23 -14.59 1.23
CA VAL A 135 -6.39 -14.16 0.09
C VAL A 135 -5.48 -15.30 -0.36
N CYS A 136 -5.18 -15.34 -1.66
CA CYS A 136 -4.18 -16.22 -2.27
C CYS A 136 -3.19 -15.38 -3.10
N PRO A 137 -2.16 -14.82 -2.44
CA PRO A 137 -1.21 -13.90 -3.07
C PRO A 137 -0.17 -14.63 -3.94
N SER A 138 0.47 -13.91 -4.86
CA SER A 138 1.60 -14.37 -5.68
C SER A 138 2.77 -14.94 -4.87
N TYR A 139 2.90 -14.51 -3.61
CA TYR A 139 3.89 -14.99 -2.67
C TYR A 139 3.28 -15.05 -1.28
N ILE A 140 3.55 -16.13 -0.53
CA ILE A 140 3.09 -16.32 0.85
C ILE A 140 4.29 -16.18 1.78
N PRO A 141 4.55 -14.98 2.36
CA PRO A 141 5.75 -14.74 3.15
C PRO A 141 5.88 -15.68 4.35
N SER A 142 4.77 -15.96 5.05
CA SER A 142 4.76 -16.81 6.24
C SER A 142 5.16 -18.25 5.98
N LYS A 143 5.01 -18.72 4.73
CA LYS A 143 5.35 -20.08 4.30
C LYS A 143 6.58 -20.12 3.40
N ALA A 144 7.20 -18.96 3.13
CA ALA A 144 8.25 -18.77 2.15
C ALA A 144 7.95 -19.44 0.78
N SER A 145 6.68 -19.49 0.38
CA SER A 145 6.22 -20.26 -0.78
C SER A 145 5.69 -19.35 -1.89
N LEU A 146 5.96 -19.75 -3.14
CA LEU A 146 5.42 -19.10 -4.33
C LEU A 146 3.92 -19.46 -4.47
N GLY A 147 3.10 -18.44 -4.69
CA GLY A 147 1.66 -18.55 -4.89
C GLY A 147 1.28 -18.74 -6.37
N PRO A 148 -0.03 -18.76 -6.68
CA PRO A 148 -0.53 -19.27 -7.96
C PRO A 148 -0.11 -18.43 -9.17
N PHE A 149 0.08 -17.12 -9.01
CA PHE A 149 0.52 -16.22 -10.09
C PHE A 149 2.01 -16.36 -10.45
N VAL A 150 2.76 -17.15 -9.68
CA VAL A 150 4.19 -17.43 -9.95
C VAL A 150 4.42 -18.93 -10.14
N ASN A 151 3.72 -19.76 -9.38
CA ASN A 151 3.81 -21.22 -9.46
C ASN A 151 2.71 -21.78 -10.38
N ASP A 152 3.11 -22.15 -11.58
CA ASP A 152 2.22 -22.72 -12.62
C ASP A 152 1.68 -24.11 -12.29
N GLN A 153 2.18 -24.77 -11.24
CA GLN A 153 1.69 -26.09 -10.78
C GLN A 153 0.49 -25.98 -9.83
N LEU A 154 0.09 -24.77 -9.43
CA LEU A 154 -1.05 -24.55 -8.55
C LEU A 154 -2.33 -24.21 -9.34
N GLY A 155 -3.47 -24.60 -8.80
CA GLY A 155 -4.78 -24.36 -9.42
C GLY A 155 -4.99 -25.17 -10.69
N ASN A 156 -6.07 -24.88 -11.40
CA ASN A 156 -6.47 -25.63 -12.59
C ASN A 156 -6.25 -24.88 -13.91
N ASN A 157 -5.83 -23.60 -13.86
CA ASN A 157 -5.60 -22.81 -15.06
C ASN A 157 -4.49 -21.75 -14.95
N SER A 158 -3.23 -22.20 -14.96
CA SER A 158 -2.08 -21.29 -14.95
C SER A 158 -1.98 -20.42 -16.21
N GLN A 159 -2.47 -20.88 -17.37
CA GLN A 159 -2.48 -20.08 -18.59
C GLN A 159 -3.33 -18.82 -18.44
N ALA A 160 -4.55 -18.93 -17.91
CA ALA A 160 -5.42 -17.78 -17.69
C ALA A 160 -4.79 -16.74 -16.75
N ARG A 161 -4.01 -17.18 -15.75
CA ARG A 161 -3.27 -16.27 -14.86
C ARG A 161 -2.11 -15.57 -15.56
N ARG A 162 -1.36 -16.28 -16.42
CA ARG A 162 -0.30 -15.68 -17.23
C ARG A 162 -0.85 -14.64 -18.22
N ASP A 163 -1.95 -14.99 -18.87
CA ASP A 163 -2.69 -14.13 -19.78
C ASP A 163 -3.14 -12.82 -19.11
N LEU A 164 -3.78 -12.93 -17.94
CA LEU A 164 -4.15 -11.75 -17.14
C LEU A 164 -2.92 -10.93 -16.72
N THR A 165 -1.84 -11.59 -16.30
CA THR A 165 -0.60 -10.92 -15.87
C THR A 165 0.03 -10.12 -17.02
N ALA A 166 0.00 -10.66 -18.24
CA ALA A 166 0.45 -9.95 -19.44
C ALA A 166 -0.42 -8.71 -19.72
N THR A 167 -1.75 -8.84 -19.65
CA THR A 167 -2.68 -7.71 -19.80
C THR A 167 -2.42 -6.62 -18.75
N MET A 168 -2.25 -7.00 -17.48
CA MET A 168 -1.95 -6.05 -16.39
C MET A 168 -0.58 -5.38 -16.54
N THR A 169 0.39 -6.08 -17.14
CA THR A 169 1.71 -5.52 -17.44
C THR A 169 1.62 -4.43 -18.51
N THR A 170 0.84 -4.64 -19.57
CA THR A 170 0.56 -3.63 -20.61
C THR A 170 -0.17 -2.43 -20.00
N LEU A 171 -1.24 -2.70 -19.24
CA LEU A 171 -2.02 -1.67 -18.56
C LEU A 171 -1.17 -0.79 -17.64
N ARG A 172 -0.24 -1.38 -16.88
CA ARG A 172 0.70 -0.64 -16.03
C ARG A 172 1.52 0.36 -16.83
N LYS A 173 2.02 -0.04 -18.01
CA LYS A 173 2.87 0.80 -18.87
C LYS A 173 2.07 1.97 -19.45
N GLU A 174 0.83 1.72 -19.89
CA GLU A 174 -0.08 2.77 -20.37
C GLU A 174 -0.45 3.77 -19.26
N LEU A 175 -0.83 3.27 -18.08
CA LEU A 175 -1.13 4.11 -16.91
C LEU A 175 0.08 4.92 -16.45
N ALA A 176 1.29 4.35 -16.49
CA ALA A 176 2.51 5.08 -16.15
C ALA A 176 2.73 6.29 -17.04
N VAL A 177 2.40 6.20 -18.33
CA VAL A 177 2.46 7.33 -19.27
C VAL A 177 1.32 8.32 -18.99
N GLY A 178 0.07 7.85 -18.96
CA GLY A 178 -1.09 8.72 -18.79
C GLY A 178 -1.11 9.48 -17.45
N LEU A 179 -0.60 8.85 -16.39
CA LEU A 179 -0.52 9.46 -15.07
C LEU A 179 0.78 10.23 -14.82
N ASP A 180 1.70 10.26 -15.80
CA ASP A 180 3.03 10.84 -15.68
C ASP A 180 3.75 10.33 -14.41
N ARG A 181 3.85 8.99 -14.34
CA ARG A 181 4.51 8.21 -13.30
C ARG A 181 5.62 7.35 -13.88
N PRO A 182 6.74 7.93 -14.33
CA PRO A 182 7.84 7.17 -14.93
C PRO A 182 8.45 6.13 -13.97
N GLY A 183 8.36 6.35 -12.65
CA GLY A 183 8.79 5.38 -11.63
C GLY A 183 7.99 4.08 -11.63
N MET A 184 6.75 4.08 -12.13
CA MET A 184 6.00 2.85 -12.37
C MET A 184 6.56 2.11 -13.59
N ALA A 185 6.82 2.80 -14.71
CA ALA A 185 7.31 2.19 -15.94
C ALA A 185 8.74 1.63 -15.81
N ALA A 186 9.58 2.25 -14.96
CA ALA A 186 10.98 1.88 -14.77
C ALA A 186 11.17 0.52 -14.08
N LEU A 187 10.14 -0.03 -13.42
CA LEU A 187 10.25 -1.33 -12.75
C LEU A 187 10.26 -2.48 -13.77
N PRO A 188 11.17 -3.46 -13.62
CA PRO A 188 11.21 -4.63 -14.49
C PRO A 188 9.95 -5.49 -14.34
N ASP A 189 9.59 -6.19 -15.40
CA ASP A 189 8.51 -7.17 -15.39
C ASP A 189 8.92 -8.36 -14.50
N GLY A 190 8.05 -8.77 -13.54
CA GLY A 190 8.36 -9.91 -12.68
C GLY A 190 7.52 -10.03 -11.41
N MET A 191 8.07 -10.67 -10.38
CA MET A 191 7.34 -10.93 -9.12
C MET A 191 7.22 -9.66 -8.23
N TYR A 192 8.06 -8.65 -8.45
CA TYR A 192 8.22 -7.51 -7.54
C TYR A 192 7.54 -6.21 -7.99
N ASN A 193 6.85 -6.22 -9.14
CA ASN A 193 6.20 -5.04 -9.71
C ASN A 193 4.66 -5.12 -9.68
N HIS A 194 4.12 -6.32 -9.44
CA HIS A 194 2.70 -6.59 -9.29
C HIS A 194 2.46 -7.52 -8.07
N GLU A 195 1.89 -6.98 -7.00
CA GLU A 195 1.43 -7.78 -5.86
C GLU A 195 0.05 -8.40 -6.16
N LEU A 196 -0.04 -9.34 -7.10
CA LEU A 196 -1.33 -9.99 -7.44
C LEU A 196 -1.81 -10.93 -6.34
N SER A 197 -3.13 -11.00 -6.15
CA SER A 197 -3.79 -11.95 -5.26
C SER A 197 -5.20 -12.26 -5.73
N TYR A 198 -5.60 -13.52 -5.64
CA TYR A 198 -7.03 -13.82 -5.55
C TYR A 198 -7.53 -13.38 -4.17
N THR A 199 -8.72 -12.82 -4.10
CA THR A 199 -9.36 -12.40 -2.87
C THR A 199 -10.79 -12.93 -2.83
N ARG A 200 -11.14 -13.52 -1.69
CA ARG A 200 -12.46 -14.08 -1.39
C ARG A 200 -13.01 -13.42 -0.13
N PHE A 201 -14.30 -13.08 -0.17
CA PHE A 201 -15.08 -12.72 1.01
C PHE A 201 -16.24 -13.71 1.13
N GLY A 202 -16.28 -14.49 2.21
CA GLY A 202 -17.44 -15.32 2.54
C GLY A 202 -18.63 -14.46 3.01
N PRO A 203 -19.82 -15.05 3.19
CA PRO A 203 -21.01 -14.35 3.74
C PRO A 203 -20.72 -13.61 5.05
N GLY A 204 -21.04 -12.32 5.10
CA GLY A 204 -20.80 -11.44 6.24
C GLY A 204 -19.39 -10.83 6.33
N ALA A 205 -18.43 -11.29 5.52
CA ALA A 205 -17.09 -10.68 5.51
C ALA A 205 -17.13 -9.27 4.94
N PHE A 206 -16.29 -8.42 5.53
CA PHE A 206 -16.08 -7.03 5.14
C PHE A 206 -14.61 -6.66 5.32
N LEU A 207 -14.22 -5.51 4.78
CA LEU A 207 -12.89 -4.92 5.01
C LEU A 207 -13.09 -3.47 5.40
N LYS A 208 -12.59 -3.09 6.56
CA LYS A 208 -12.74 -1.73 7.10
C LYS A 208 -12.08 -0.69 6.20
N ARG A 209 -12.49 0.56 6.38
CA ARG A 209 -11.89 1.72 5.75
C ARG A 209 -10.37 1.78 5.95
N HIS A 210 -9.65 1.98 4.86
CA HIS A 210 -8.19 2.15 4.81
C HIS A 210 -7.79 2.89 3.51
N VAL A 211 -6.52 3.32 3.44
CA VAL A 211 -5.81 3.49 2.16
C VAL A 211 -4.82 2.35 1.99
N ASP A 212 -4.46 2.05 0.74
CA ASP A 212 -3.59 0.91 0.41
C ASP A 212 -2.10 1.21 0.57
N GLU A 213 -1.75 2.50 0.62
CA GLU A 213 -0.39 2.95 0.79
C GLU A 213 -0.27 4.20 1.68
N HIS A 214 0.82 4.26 2.46
CA HIS A 214 1.16 5.41 3.31
C HIS A 214 2.57 5.92 3.02
N HIS A 215 2.83 7.17 3.39
CA HIS A 215 4.18 7.70 3.40
C HIS A 215 5.10 6.83 4.28
N GLU A 216 6.33 6.63 3.83
CA GLU A 216 7.33 5.77 4.45
C GLU A 216 7.60 6.15 5.91
N GLU A 217 7.75 7.44 6.20
CA GLU A 217 7.93 7.95 7.56
C GLU A 217 6.73 7.64 8.49
N LEU A 218 5.55 7.30 7.96
CA LEU A 218 4.37 6.92 8.75
C LEU A 218 4.28 5.40 9.02
N LYS A 219 5.15 4.59 8.42
CA LYS A 219 5.18 3.13 8.56
C LYS A 219 6.19 2.64 9.62
N GLY A 220 6.77 3.56 10.38
CA GLY A 220 7.81 3.26 11.38
C GLY A 220 9.06 2.62 10.77
N VAL A 221 9.69 1.70 11.49
CA VAL A 221 10.99 1.09 11.12
C VAL A 221 10.99 0.34 9.78
N ARG A 222 9.81 -0.03 9.26
CA ARG A 222 9.66 -0.78 8.00
C ARG A 222 9.36 0.10 6.79
N GLY A 223 9.06 1.39 6.98
CA GLY A 223 8.63 2.24 5.87
C GLY A 223 9.64 2.36 4.73
N TRP A 224 10.91 2.18 5.04
CA TRP A 224 12.01 2.27 4.11
C TRP A 224 12.61 0.90 3.74
N SER A 225 12.02 -0.22 4.17
CA SER A 225 12.64 -1.54 3.97
C SER A 225 12.49 -2.12 2.57
N ALA A 226 11.52 -1.62 1.79
CA ALA A 226 11.28 -2.08 0.42
C ALA A 226 11.88 -1.10 -0.61
N PRO A 227 12.38 -1.60 -1.75
CA PRO A 227 12.88 -0.74 -2.83
C PRO A 227 11.75 -0.12 -3.68
N THR A 228 10.53 -0.60 -3.50
CA THR A 228 9.34 -0.16 -4.24
C THR A 228 8.16 0.00 -3.29
N ARG A 229 7.16 0.76 -3.72
CA ARG A 229 5.93 1.02 -2.99
C ARG A 229 4.72 0.98 -3.92
N ARG A 230 3.52 0.86 -3.36
CA ARG A 230 2.28 0.77 -4.14
C ARG A 230 1.91 2.14 -4.69
N SER A 231 1.83 2.27 -6.01
CA SER A 231 1.47 3.52 -6.70
C SER A 231 -0.01 3.55 -7.05
N LEU A 232 -0.51 2.49 -7.68
CA LEU A 232 -1.91 2.31 -8.03
C LEU A 232 -2.44 0.98 -7.54
N SER A 233 -3.69 0.98 -7.11
CA SER A 233 -4.44 -0.20 -6.71
C SER A 233 -5.44 -0.54 -7.81
N TRP A 234 -5.63 -1.83 -8.07
CA TRP A 234 -6.62 -2.29 -9.02
C TRP A 234 -7.28 -3.59 -8.56
N LEU A 235 -8.54 -3.76 -8.96
CA LEU A 235 -9.28 -5.00 -8.75
C LEU A 235 -10.06 -5.36 -10.01
N VAL A 236 -10.10 -6.64 -10.35
CA VAL A 236 -11.02 -7.19 -11.34
C VAL A 236 -11.96 -8.15 -10.65
N TYR A 237 -13.26 -7.89 -10.74
CA TYR A 237 -14.26 -8.73 -10.12
C TYR A 237 -14.51 -10.01 -10.90
N LEU A 238 -14.59 -11.10 -10.16
CA LEU A 238 -14.88 -12.42 -10.71
C LEU A 238 -16.28 -12.88 -10.31
N ASN A 239 -17.22 -12.02 -9.93
CA ASN A 239 -18.54 -12.44 -9.48
C ASN A 239 -19.49 -12.76 -10.64
N GLU A 240 -20.61 -13.42 -10.37
CA GLU A 240 -21.60 -13.70 -11.41
C GLU A 240 -22.13 -12.40 -12.04
N PRO A 241 -22.52 -12.43 -13.34
CA PRO A 241 -23.04 -11.25 -14.03
C PRO A 241 -24.37 -10.76 -13.45
N ASP A 242 -25.08 -11.60 -12.69
CA ASP A 242 -26.33 -11.28 -12.01
C ASP A 242 -26.14 -10.70 -10.60
N TRP A 243 -24.90 -10.34 -10.21
CA TRP A 243 -24.62 -9.74 -8.91
C TRP A 243 -25.47 -8.48 -8.71
N ASN A 244 -26.20 -8.45 -7.60
CA ASN A 244 -27.04 -7.33 -7.24
C ASN A 244 -26.62 -6.80 -5.89
N ALA A 245 -25.99 -5.63 -5.85
CA ALA A 245 -25.49 -5.02 -4.63
C ALA A 245 -26.54 -4.84 -3.52
N LYS A 246 -27.83 -4.65 -3.86
CA LYS A 246 -28.89 -4.51 -2.85
C LYS A 246 -29.26 -5.85 -2.21
N ARG A 247 -29.15 -6.95 -2.97
CA ARG A 247 -29.46 -8.31 -2.53
C ARG A 247 -28.23 -9.00 -1.91
N ASP A 248 -27.07 -8.83 -2.53
CA ASP A 248 -25.86 -9.62 -2.27
C ASP A 248 -24.81 -8.84 -1.45
N GLY A 249 -24.95 -7.51 -1.33
CA GLY A 249 -23.98 -6.65 -0.64
C GLY A 249 -22.63 -6.56 -1.35
N GLY A 250 -21.55 -6.43 -0.57
CA GLY A 250 -20.17 -6.56 -1.08
C GLY A 250 -19.64 -5.40 -1.91
N CYS A 251 -20.28 -4.23 -1.93
CA CYS A 251 -19.77 -3.07 -2.66
C CYS A 251 -18.38 -2.67 -2.17
N LEU A 252 -17.53 -2.24 -3.10
CA LEU A 252 -16.37 -1.43 -2.76
C LEU A 252 -16.85 0.01 -2.56
N ARG A 253 -16.92 0.45 -1.31
CA ARG A 253 -17.23 1.83 -0.95
C ARG A 253 -15.96 2.64 -0.97
N THR A 254 -15.98 3.74 -1.70
CA THR A 254 -14.84 4.66 -1.83
C THR A 254 -15.23 6.06 -1.40
N TYR A 255 -14.22 6.86 -1.06
CA TYR A 255 -14.41 8.19 -0.49
C TYR A 255 -13.69 9.28 -1.30
N PRO A 256 -14.11 9.52 -2.56
CA PRO A 256 -13.48 10.53 -3.41
C PRO A 256 -13.73 11.95 -2.89
N ARG A 257 -12.87 12.90 -3.26
CA ARG A 257 -13.05 14.32 -2.93
C ARG A 257 -14.23 14.93 -3.69
N VAL A 258 -15.06 15.70 -3.00
CA VAL A 258 -16.22 16.41 -3.62
C VAL A 258 -15.87 17.77 -4.18
N SER A 259 -14.83 18.40 -3.64
CA SER A 259 -14.41 19.74 -4.04
C SER A 259 -13.47 19.66 -5.25
N LYS A 260 -13.45 20.74 -6.04
CA LYS A 260 -12.45 20.89 -7.09
C LYS A 260 -11.06 20.92 -6.46
N GLN A 261 -10.23 19.96 -6.84
CA GLN A 261 -8.83 19.87 -6.45
C GLN A 261 -7.93 20.57 -7.47
N VAL A 262 -6.75 20.99 -6.99
CA VAL A 262 -5.66 21.50 -7.83
C VAL A 262 -4.40 20.68 -7.58
N GLY A 263 -3.74 20.30 -8.68
CA GLY A 263 -2.53 19.48 -8.65
C GLY A 263 -2.83 17.98 -8.71
N LYS A 264 -1.76 17.19 -8.88
CA LYS A 264 -1.81 15.72 -8.84
C LYS A 264 -2.00 15.24 -7.41
N VAL A 265 -2.62 14.08 -7.24
CA VAL A 265 -2.80 13.43 -5.93
C VAL A 265 -1.85 12.25 -5.75
N GLY A 266 -1.76 11.77 -4.51
CA GLY A 266 -1.09 10.52 -4.17
C GLY A 266 0.42 10.65 -4.07
N ALA A 267 1.09 10.96 -5.19
CA ALA A 267 2.53 11.11 -5.26
C ALA A 267 2.94 12.39 -6.02
N CYS A 268 3.98 13.06 -5.51
CA CYS A 268 4.57 14.25 -6.14
C CYS A 268 6.09 14.26 -5.92
N HIS A 269 6.87 14.31 -6.99
CA HIS A 269 8.35 14.32 -6.93
C HIS A 269 8.98 13.23 -6.04
N GLY A 270 8.33 12.07 -5.94
CA GLY A 270 8.75 10.97 -5.09
C GLY A 270 8.19 11.02 -3.66
N ASP A 271 7.65 12.15 -3.20
CA ASP A 271 6.97 12.24 -1.91
C ASP A 271 5.53 11.74 -2.01
N LEU A 272 4.98 11.27 -0.90
CA LEU A 272 3.58 10.83 -0.81
C LEU A 272 2.70 11.85 -0.08
N GLN A 273 1.45 11.90 -0.53
CA GLN A 273 0.40 12.69 0.08
C GLN A 273 0.08 12.13 1.47
N ILE A 274 -0.10 13.02 2.45
CA ILE A 274 -0.50 12.66 3.81
C ILE A 274 -1.83 13.30 4.22
N GLY A 275 -2.29 14.32 3.50
CA GLY A 275 -3.54 15.00 3.81
C GLY A 275 -3.98 15.99 2.75
N TRP A 276 -4.86 16.88 3.17
CA TRP A 276 -5.52 17.88 2.35
C TRP A 276 -5.60 19.22 3.07
N LEU A 277 -5.64 20.32 2.31
CA LEU A 277 -6.12 21.62 2.77
C LEU A 277 -7.52 21.86 2.22
N ALA A 278 -8.48 22.10 3.12
CA ALA A 278 -9.85 22.45 2.80
C ALA A 278 -9.93 23.72 1.93
N PRO A 279 -10.90 23.85 1.03
CA PRO A 279 -11.15 25.10 0.33
C PRO A 279 -11.64 26.19 1.29
N THR A 280 -11.38 27.44 0.96
CA THR A 280 -11.89 28.65 1.63
C THR A 280 -12.54 29.58 0.61
N ARG A 281 -13.15 30.70 1.05
CA ARG A 281 -13.66 31.71 0.11
C ARG A 281 -12.55 32.35 -0.73
N GLN A 282 -11.36 32.49 -0.18
CA GLN A 282 -10.20 33.11 -0.84
C GLN A 282 -9.38 32.11 -1.66
N ASP A 283 -9.41 30.83 -1.28
CA ASP A 283 -8.76 29.72 -1.99
C ASP A 283 -9.79 28.60 -2.20
N PRO A 284 -10.67 28.72 -3.23
CA PRO A 284 -11.87 27.89 -3.39
C PRO A 284 -11.57 26.50 -3.98
N VAL A 285 -10.34 26.03 -3.82
CA VAL A 285 -9.88 24.74 -4.30
C VAL A 285 -9.31 23.94 -3.15
N GLU A 286 -9.44 22.64 -3.28
CA GLU A 286 -8.81 21.70 -2.39
C GLU A 286 -7.38 21.40 -2.84
N ARG A 287 -6.47 21.25 -1.88
CA ARG A 287 -5.04 21.06 -2.18
C ARG A 287 -4.48 19.83 -1.48
N PRO A 288 -3.82 18.93 -2.20
CA PRO A 288 -3.09 17.83 -1.57
C PRO A 288 -1.91 18.38 -0.76
N VAL A 289 -1.65 17.74 0.37
CA VAL A 289 -0.50 18.02 1.23
C VAL A 289 0.42 16.82 1.21
N PHE A 290 1.65 17.06 0.78
CA PHE A 290 2.72 16.07 0.68
C PHE A 290 3.68 16.19 1.86
N LEU A 291 4.37 15.11 2.16
CA LEU A 291 5.42 15.07 3.16
C LEU A 291 6.76 14.89 2.46
N ASP A 292 7.60 15.93 2.48
CA ASP A 292 9.03 15.77 2.16
C ASP A 292 9.67 15.11 3.38
N GLY A 293 10.08 13.86 3.28
CA GLY A 293 10.72 13.13 4.38
C GLY A 293 12.23 13.37 4.52
N ARG A 294 12.81 14.26 3.70
CA ARG A 294 14.25 14.37 3.44
C ARG A 294 14.71 15.79 3.19
N ARG A 295 14.16 16.76 3.91
CA ARG A 295 14.57 18.16 3.80
C ARG A 295 16.06 18.27 4.00
N GLN A 296 16.70 19.01 3.09
CA GLN A 296 18.15 19.25 3.08
C GLN A 296 18.99 17.97 2.97
N GLY A 297 18.43 16.88 2.46
CA GLY A 297 19.13 15.60 2.27
C GLY A 297 19.21 14.73 3.52
N GLU A 298 18.57 15.13 4.62
CA GLU A 298 18.62 14.43 5.89
C GLU A 298 17.37 13.57 6.12
N ALA A 299 17.56 12.26 6.31
CA ALA A 299 16.47 11.31 6.53
C ALA A 299 15.64 11.65 7.77
N GLY A 300 14.31 11.67 7.64
CA GLY A 300 13.41 11.95 8.76
C GLY A 300 13.39 13.42 9.16
N ASN A 301 14.16 14.28 8.49
CA ASN A 301 14.02 15.73 8.56
C ASN A 301 12.86 16.13 7.63
N CYS A 302 11.66 16.16 8.18
CA CYS A 302 10.44 16.26 7.42
C CYS A 302 9.97 17.71 7.25
N ALA A 303 9.28 18.02 6.16
CA ALA A 303 8.43 19.21 6.09
C ALA A 303 7.20 18.95 5.23
N MET A 304 6.08 19.56 5.59
CA MET A 304 4.84 19.44 4.84
C MET A 304 4.75 20.55 3.81
N TYR A 305 4.27 20.23 2.61
CA TYR A 305 4.11 21.22 1.55
C TYR A 305 2.89 20.93 0.69
N THR A 306 2.46 21.96 -0.03
CA THR A 306 1.49 21.84 -1.12
C THR A 306 2.11 22.37 -2.42
N ILE A 307 1.55 22.01 -3.56
CA ILE A 307 2.01 22.49 -4.86
C ILE A 307 1.12 23.66 -5.32
N GLY A 308 1.76 24.79 -5.65
CA GLY A 308 1.12 25.95 -6.23
C GLY A 308 0.68 25.72 -7.69
N MET A 309 -0.10 26.64 -8.24
CA MET A 309 -0.50 26.61 -9.65
C MET A 309 0.71 26.71 -10.60
N ASP A 310 1.83 27.25 -10.13
CA ASP A 310 3.11 27.34 -10.83
C ASP A 310 3.95 26.06 -10.72
N ASN A 311 3.37 24.97 -10.20
CA ASN A 311 4.00 23.69 -9.94
C ASN A 311 5.18 23.76 -8.95
N LYS A 312 5.26 24.81 -8.11
CA LYS A 312 6.31 24.94 -7.09
C LYS A 312 5.81 24.54 -5.70
N PRO A 313 6.67 23.93 -4.86
CA PRO A 313 6.32 23.61 -3.50
C PRO A 313 6.21 24.88 -2.65
N THR A 314 5.13 24.98 -1.88
CA THR A 314 4.95 25.93 -0.79
C THR A 314 4.92 25.16 0.51
N TYR A 315 5.95 25.33 1.34
CA TYR A 315 6.06 24.66 2.63
C TYR A 315 5.10 25.27 3.65
N LEU A 316 4.40 24.40 4.36
CA LEU A 316 3.40 24.74 5.38
C LEU A 316 4.00 24.71 6.78
N THR A 317 5.12 24.01 6.94
CA THR A 317 5.83 23.80 8.20
C THR A 317 7.31 24.14 8.03
N GLU A 318 7.98 24.42 9.14
CA GLU A 318 9.43 24.27 9.22
C GLU A 318 9.80 22.79 9.16
N ASN A 319 11.11 22.53 9.19
CA ASN A 319 11.62 21.18 9.33
C ASN A 319 11.28 20.60 10.72
N PHE A 320 10.81 19.36 10.77
CA PHE A 320 10.48 18.63 11.99
C PHE A 320 10.81 17.13 11.86
N SER A 321 11.02 16.43 12.97
CA SER A 321 11.18 14.97 12.94
C SER A 321 9.84 14.26 12.84
N ALA A 322 9.71 13.23 11.99
CA ALA A 322 8.45 12.47 11.89
C ALA A 322 7.99 11.90 13.25
N ASP A 323 8.93 11.33 14.01
CA ASP A 323 8.74 10.95 15.41
C ASP A 323 9.16 12.09 16.35
N PRO A 324 8.38 12.42 17.39
CA PRO A 324 7.10 11.82 17.74
C PRO A 324 5.90 12.56 17.09
N TYR A 325 6.13 13.66 16.38
CA TYR A 325 5.07 14.62 16.00
C TYR A 325 3.94 14.04 15.14
N LEU A 326 4.25 13.20 14.15
CA LEU A 326 3.23 12.55 13.32
C LEU A 326 2.55 11.39 14.05
N PHE A 327 3.18 10.81 15.08
CA PHE A 327 2.68 9.66 15.85
C PHE A 327 2.05 10.02 17.21
N LEU A 328 2.22 11.24 17.69
CA LEU A 328 1.48 11.80 18.84
C LEU A 328 0.15 12.41 18.41
N SER A 329 -0.14 12.42 17.11
CA SER A 329 -1.33 13.01 16.54
C SER A 329 -2.58 12.26 17.02
N THR A 330 -3.29 12.85 17.98
CA THR A 330 -4.68 12.51 18.29
C THR A 330 -5.57 13.10 17.18
N GLY A 331 -5.41 12.60 15.95
CA GLY A 331 -6.01 13.19 14.74
C GLY A 331 -5.27 14.44 14.25
N ASP A 332 -5.97 15.35 13.57
CA ASP A 332 -5.36 16.50 12.86
C ASP A 332 -4.67 17.53 13.78
N TRP A 333 -5.02 17.57 15.08
CA TRP A 333 -4.74 18.70 15.98
C TRP A 333 -3.26 19.13 16.07
N VAL A 334 -2.33 18.17 16.23
CA VAL A 334 -0.89 18.48 16.35
C VAL A 334 -0.38 19.14 15.08
N VAL A 335 -0.81 18.66 13.91
CA VAL A 335 -0.42 19.27 12.63
C VAL A 335 -1.01 20.66 12.52
N GLN A 336 -2.31 20.79 12.76
CA GLN A 336 -3.06 22.03 12.60
C GLN A 336 -2.51 23.16 13.49
N HIS A 337 -2.16 22.86 14.74
CA HIS A 337 -1.87 23.88 15.76
C HIS A 337 -0.42 23.94 16.24
N VAL A 338 0.40 22.93 15.95
CA VAL A 338 1.80 22.87 16.39
C VAL A 338 2.77 22.93 15.22
N LEU A 339 2.54 22.13 14.16
CA LEU A 339 3.48 22.06 13.03
C LEU A 339 3.25 23.16 12.00
N ILE A 340 1.99 23.40 11.62
CA ILE A 340 1.65 24.43 10.63
C ILE A 340 1.70 25.79 11.32
N GLN A 341 2.65 26.62 10.90
CA GLN A 341 2.91 27.92 11.54
C GLN A 341 1.77 28.92 11.37
N ASN A 342 1.06 28.87 10.25
CA ASN A 342 -0.04 29.79 9.95
C ASN A 342 -1.36 29.16 10.42
N PRO A 343 -2.02 29.70 11.46
CA PRO A 343 -3.25 29.12 12.00
C PRO A 343 -4.38 29.01 10.96
N ALA A 344 -4.51 29.99 10.07
CA ALA A 344 -5.54 29.96 9.02
C ALA A 344 -5.29 28.86 7.97
N VAL A 345 -4.04 28.41 7.81
CA VAL A 345 -3.70 27.23 7.00
C VAL A 345 -3.87 25.96 7.83
N GLY A 346 -3.47 26.00 9.09
CA GLY A 346 -3.65 24.93 10.07
C GLY A 346 -5.10 24.47 10.14
N ASP A 347 -6.05 25.38 10.34
CA ASP A 347 -7.49 25.11 10.42
C ASP A 347 -8.06 24.40 9.18
N ARG A 348 -7.37 24.48 8.04
CA ARG A 348 -7.78 23.83 6.79
C ARG A 348 -7.25 22.41 6.67
N PHE A 349 -6.19 22.06 7.39
CA PHE A 349 -5.53 20.77 7.24
C PHE A 349 -6.38 19.62 7.76
N HIS A 350 -6.39 18.51 7.03
CA HIS A 350 -6.95 17.24 7.50
C HIS A 350 -6.21 16.06 6.87
N TYR A 351 -5.97 15.02 7.67
CA TYR A 351 -5.31 13.79 7.21
C TYR A 351 -6.17 12.99 6.22
N LEU A 352 -5.51 12.28 5.30
CA LEU A 352 -6.12 11.21 4.50
C LEU A 352 -6.51 10.02 5.39
N GLU A 353 -5.55 9.57 6.19
CA GLU A 353 -5.73 8.60 7.27
C GLU A 353 -4.76 8.99 8.39
N PRO A 354 -5.24 9.24 9.63
CA PRO A 354 -4.35 9.60 10.73
C PRO A 354 -3.43 8.42 11.09
N PRO A 355 -2.15 8.68 11.44
CA PRO A 355 -1.23 7.64 11.90
C PRO A 355 -1.76 6.94 13.15
N LYS A 356 -1.70 5.60 13.18
CA LYS A 356 -2.17 4.81 14.32
C LYS A 356 -1.21 4.99 15.50
N SER A 357 -1.73 5.50 16.63
CA SER A 357 -0.96 5.69 17.87
C SER A 357 -1.57 4.96 19.06
N LYS A 358 -0.70 4.34 19.88
CA LYS A 358 -1.09 3.65 21.13
C LYS A 358 -1.60 4.61 22.21
N LEU A 359 -1.19 5.88 22.14
CA LEU A 359 -1.66 6.91 23.07
C LEU A 359 -3.13 7.27 22.77
N THR A 360 -3.53 7.21 21.50
CA THR A 360 -4.89 7.50 21.07
C THR A 360 -5.89 6.45 21.53
N ASP A 361 -5.52 5.16 21.53
CA ASP A 361 -6.36 4.09 22.11
C ASP A 361 -6.65 4.30 23.62
N PHE A 362 -5.75 4.97 24.35
CA PHE A 362 -5.92 5.28 25.77
C PHE A 362 -6.79 6.53 25.99
N MET A 363 -6.70 7.53 25.10
CA MET A 363 -7.45 8.80 25.20
C MET A 363 -8.83 8.78 24.54
N ASP A 364 -9.13 7.79 23.68
CA ASP A 364 -10.42 7.62 22.97
C ASP A 364 -11.62 7.41 23.91
N THR A 365 -11.39 7.11 25.19
CA THR A 365 -12.47 7.06 26.19
C THR A 365 -13.02 8.44 26.58
N ASN A 366 -12.34 9.54 26.25
CA ASN A 366 -12.75 10.89 26.65
C ASN A 366 -12.71 11.96 25.55
N LEU A 367 -12.11 11.70 24.38
CA LEU A 367 -12.06 12.65 23.26
C LEU A 367 -12.32 11.91 21.95
N LYS A 368 -13.30 12.36 21.14
CA LYS A 368 -13.63 11.85 19.80
C LYS A 368 -12.51 12.18 18.77
N ALA A 369 -11.27 11.79 19.05
CA ALA A 369 -10.08 12.35 18.39
C ALA A 369 -9.49 11.46 17.29
N ASN A 370 -10.09 10.30 16.99
CA ASN A 370 -9.51 9.34 16.05
C ASN A 370 -10.43 8.93 14.88
N THR A 371 -11.51 9.68 14.63
CA THR A 371 -12.25 9.48 13.38
C THR A 371 -11.49 10.15 12.25
N ALA A 372 -11.06 9.39 11.24
CA ALA A 372 -10.58 9.94 9.98
C ALA A 372 -11.50 11.09 9.56
N SER A 373 -10.93 12.27 9.31
CA SER A 373 -11.70 13.44 8.96
C SER A 373 -12.36 13.21 7.60
N THR A 374 -13.67 12.94 7.59
CA THR A 374 -14.45 12.76 6.35
C THR A 374 -14.78 14.10 5.69
N VAL A 375 -14.15 15.18 6.15
CA VAL A 375 -14.37 16.54 5.64
C VAL A 375 -14.00 16.56 4.17
N GLY A 376 -14.94 16.99 3.32
CA GLY A 376 -14.76 17.11 1.87
C GLY A 376 -14.80 15.79 1.08
N GLU A 377 -15.15 14.67 1.72
CA GLU A 377 -15.34 13.38 1.06
C GLU A 377 -16.78 13.14 0.63
N GLY A 378 -16.95 12.47 -0.51
CA GLY A 378 -18.20 11.91 -0.98
C GLY A 378 -18.24 10.41 -0.71
N ILE A 379 -19.39 9.77 -0.95
CA ILE A 379 -19.52 8.31 -0.91
C ILE A 379 -19.83 7.84 -2.33
N LEU A 380 -19.04 6.88 -2.81
CA LEU A 380 -19.28 6.20 -4.07
C LEU A 380 -19.13 4.69 -3.89
N ASP A 381 -20.22 3.96 -4.10
CA ASP A 381 -20.26 2.50 -4.03
C ASP A 381 -20.13 1.90 -5.43
N VAL A 382 -19.11 1.06 -5.63
CA VAL A 382 -18.92 0.28 -6.85
C VAL A 382 -19.40 -1.14 -6.60
N ALA A 383 -20.40 -1.58 -7.37
CA ALA A 383 -20.90 -2.94 -7.34
C ALA A 383 -19.81 -3.91 -7.86
N PRO A 384 -19.60 -5.06 -7.21
CA PRO A 384 -18.54 -5.97 -7.59
C PRO A 384 -18.97 -6.88 -8.77
N THR A 385 -19.52 -6.30 -9.83
CA THR A 385 -20.05 -7.04 -11.00
C THR A 385 -18.92 -7.70 -11.78
N GLY A 386 -19.07 -8.99 -12.11
CA GLY A 386 -18.07 -9.77 -12.84
C GLY A 386 -17.55 -9.09 -14.10
N GLY A 387 -16.23 -9.14 -14.30
CA GLY A 387 -15.54 -8.55 -15.45
C GLY A 387 -15.27 -7.07 -15.34
N THR A 388 -15.71 -6.41 -14.26
CA THR A 388 -15.44 -4.99 -14.03
C THR A 388 -14.04 -4.83 -13.43
N LEU A 389 -13.21 -4.01 -14.08
CA LEU A 389 -11.93 -3.53 -13.56
C LEU A 389 -12.15 -2.18 -12.86
N VAL A 390 -11.63 -2.05 -11.65
CA VAL A 390 -11.51 -0.77 -10.95
C VAL A 390 -10.05 -0.43 -10.72
N MET A 391 -9.72 0.87 -10.77
CA MET A 391 -8.37 1.39 -10.57
C MET A 391 -8.42 2.71 -9.80
N PHE A 392 -7.51 2.90 -8.86
CA PHE A 392 -7.40 4.13 -8.09
C PHE A 392 -6.00 4.32 -7.52
N ASP A 393 -5.69 5.54 -7.10
CA ASP A 393 -4.43 5.86 -6.44
C ASP A 393 -4.35 5.22 -5.04
N SER A 394 -3.27 4.49 -4.78
CA SER A 394 -3.11 3.71 -3.54
C SER A 394 -3.05 4.57 -2.27
N VAL A 395 -2.66 5.84 -2.40
CA VAL A 395 -2.51 6.77 -1.27
C VAL A 395 -3.75 7.66 -1.12
N ALA A 396 -4.28 8.16 -2.23
CA ALA A 396 -5.23 9.27 -2.22
C ALA A 396 -6.70 8.87 -2.03
N LEU A 397 -7.07 7.60 -2.25
CA LEU A 397 -8.46 7.16 -2.17
C LEU A 397 -8.72 6.20 -0.99
N PRO A 398 -9.25 6.71 0.13
CA PRO A 398 -9.77 5.85 1.17
C PRO A 398 -10.93 5.00 0.66
N HIS A 399 -11.00 3.75 1.11
CA HIS A 399 -12.01 2.81 0.68
C HIS A 399 -12.22 1.67 1.69
N GLU A 400 -13.38 1.01 1.59
CA GLU A 400 -13.78 -0.15 2.39
C GLU A 400 -14.59 -1.14 1.55
N VAL A 401 -14.61 -2.40 1.95
CA VAL A 401 -15.49 -3.41 1.34
C VAL A 401 -16.66 -3.63 2.29
N LEU A 402 -17.86 -3.27 1.85
CA LEU A 402 -19.08 -3.51 2.61
C LEU A 402 -19.32 -5.00 2.77
N ALA A 403 -20.05 -5.38 3.83
CA ALA A 403 -20.37 -6.76 4.10
C ALA A 403 -21.06 -7.42 2.91
N THR A 404 -20.59 -8.60 2.53
CA THR A 404 -21.35 -9.55 1.70
C THR A 404 -22.54 -10.07 2.51
N LEU A 405 -23.63 -10.41 1.82
CA LEU A 405 -24.82 -10.97 2.45
C LEU A 405 -24.83 -12.48 2.27
N ASP A 406 -25.45 -12.98 1.19
CA ASP A 406 -25.72 -14.41 1.04
C ASP A 406 -24.75 -15.14 0.09
N ARG A 407 -23.83 -14.43 -0.56
CA ARG A 407 -22.95 -14.97 -1.61
C ARG A 407 -21.50 -14.64 -1.37
N GLU A 408 -20.63 -15.54 -1.82
CA GLU A 408 -19.19 -15.29 -1.84
C GLU A 408 -18.85 -14.23 -2.89
N ARG A 409 -17.96 -13.31 -2.51
CA ARG A 409 -17.44 -12.28 -3.40
C ARG A 409 -15.99 -12.58 -3.75
N TRP A 410 -15.73 -12.70 -5.05
CA TRP A 410 -14.44 -13.04 -5.64
C TRP A 410 -13.88 -11.89 -6.46
N ALA A 411 -12.58 -11.65 -6.33
CA ALA A 411 -11.84 -10.69 -7.13
C ALA A 411 -10.39 -11.14 -7.31
N ILE A 412 -9.73 -10.57 -8.31
CA ILE A 412 -8.27 -10.51 -8.38
C ILE A 412 -7.91 -9.06 -8.04
N SER A 413 -7.08 -8.88 -7.03
CA SER A 413 -6.57 -7.57 -6.63
C SER A 413 -5.08 -7.51 -6.89
N GLY A 414 -4.58 -6.33 -7.23
CA GLY A 414 -3.15 -6.10 -7.28
C GLY A 414 -2.79 -4.65 -7.14
N TRP A 415 -1.50 -4.43 -6.95
CA TRP A 415 -0.91 -3.10 -6.88
C TRP A 415 0.14 -2.96 -7.97
N PHE A 416 0.11 -1.86 -8.71
CA PHE A 416 1.23 -1.43 -9.53
C PHE A 416 2.21 -0.68 -8.65
N HIS A 417 3.44 -1.17 -8.61
CA HIS A 417 4.48 -0.55 -7.82
C HIS A 417 5.16 0.59 -8.59
N GLU A 418 5.75 1.51 -7.84
CA GLU A 418 6.74 2.46 -8.32
C GLU A 418 8.01 2.37 -7.49
N ALA A 419 9.13 2.78 -8.08
CA ALA A 419 10.39 2.90 -7.35
C ALA A 419 10.22 3.86 -6.16
N GLN A 420 10.64 3.41 -4.98
CA GLN A 420 10.71 4.26 -3.80
C GLN A 420 11.93 5.19 -3.92
N GLN A 421 11.88 6.35 -3.27
CA GLN A 421 13.05 7.23 -3.23
C GLN A 421 14.26 6.52 -2.61
N GLU A 422 15.47 6.71 -3.15
CA GLU A 422 16.70 6.03 -2.70
C GLU A 422 16.92 6.17 -1.19
N LEU A 423 17.22 5.09 -0.48
CA LEU A 423 17.43 5.16 0.97
C LEU A 423 18.43 6.25 1.38
N PRO A 424 18.15 7.08 2.38
CA PRO A 424 19.15 8.03 2.86
C PRO A 424 20.37 7.29 3.45
N PRO A 425 21.60 7.79 3.31
CA PRO A 425 22.83 7.07 3.72
C PRO A 425 22.81 6.56 5.16
N ALA A 426 22.25 7.34 6.10
CA ALA A 426 22.12 6.94 7.50
C ALA A 426 21.20 5.71 7.71
N LYS A 427 20.06 5.67 7.00
CA LYS A 427 19.13 4.53 7.04
C LYS A 427 19.65 3.32 6.23
N GLN A 428 20.43 3.56 5.16
CA GLN A 428 21.16 2.49 4.47
C GLN A 428 22.14 1.78 5.41
N GLN A 429 22.90 2.54 6.21
CA GLN A 429 23.84 1.96 7.17
C GLN A 429 23.13 1.13 8.25
N GLN A 430 21.99 1.62 8.76
CA GLN A 430 21.17 0.86 9.70
C GLN A 430 20.61 -0.42 9.09
N GLN A 431 20.12 -0.39 7.85
CA GLN A 431 19.68 -1.59 7.14
C GLN A 431 20.82 -2.58 6.90
N ARG A 432 22.00 -2.11 6.46
CA ARG A 432 23.18 -2.96 6.30
C ARG A 432 23.55 -3.64 7.61
N ASN A 433 23.53 -2.90 8.71
CA ASN A 433 23.83 -3.45 10.04
C ASN A 433 22.77 -4.47 10.48
N GLN A 434 21.48 -4.24 10.18
CA GLN A 434 20.38 -5.17 10.49
C GLN A 434 20.41 -6.44 9.64
N GLN A 435 20.71 -6.32 8.35
CA GLN A 435 20.89 -7.47 7.45
C GLN A 435 22.12 -8.31 7.85
N GLN A 436 23.20 -7.66 8.29
CA GLN A 436 24.37 -8.35 8.83
C GLN A 436 24.07 -9.09 10.14
N THR A 437 23.24 -8.54 11.01
CA THR A 437 22.83 -9.22 12.26
C THR A 437 21.85 -10.37 12.00
N GLN A 438 20.99 -10.29 10.98
CA GLN A 438 20.12 -11.40 10.57
C GLN A 438 20.89 -12.54 9.91
N ASN A 439 21.91 -12.22 9.08
CA ASN A 439 22.75 -13.24 8.44
C ASN A 439 23.78 -13.88 9.39
N THR A 440 24.05 -13.29 10.55
CA THR A 440 24.90 -13.89 11.61
C THR A 440 24.09 -14.67 12.66
N ALA A 441 22.76 -14.64 12.58
CA ALA A 441 21.84 -15.35 13.47
C ALA A 441 21.27 -16.65 12.85
N VAL A 442 21.78 -17.08 11.68
CA VAL A 442 21.41 -18.34 10.99
C VAL A 442 22.55 -19.34 11.06
#